data_AF-A0A8B7PPC7-F1
#
_entry.id   AF-A0A8B7PPC7-F1
#
_cell.length_a   1.000
_cell.length_b   1.000
_cell.length_c   1.000
_cell.angle_alpha   90.00
_cell.angle_beta   90.00
_cell.angle_gamma   90.00
#
_symmetry.space_group_name_H-M   'P 1'
#
loop_
_entity.id
_entity.type
_entity.pdbx_description
1 polymer ?
#
loop_
_entity_poly.entity_id
_entity_poly.type
_entity_poly.pdbx_seq_one_letter_code
_entity_poly.pdbx_strand_id
1 'polypeptide(L)'
;FNAVVASSVPLGGGLSSSAALEVATYSFLEALTQSPAQSPREKALACQRAEHDFALMPCGIMDQFVCSMAEAGNILLIDCRDLSCELVPFTEDSLRVVVCNSNVRHTLSGSEYPARRADCFAAAKVLGKKSLREATMDDIQNHLASLTDVTIRRARHVVTEITRTQEAVAALKRRDYKTFGKLMTESHNSLRNEYEVSCPELDALVEAALGVPGVLGSRMTGGGFGGCTVTLVEAGSVDALLSRVKEQYSGQPTFYVAAPAGGAYTITF
;
A
#
# COMPACT_ATOMS: atom_id res chain seq x y z
N PHE A 1 4.33 29.28 -15.17
CA PHE A 1 3.49 29.69 -14.02
C PHE A 1 4.38 29.89 -12.80
N ASN A 2 3.88 30.55 -11.75
CA ASN A 2 4.52 30.60 -10.44
C ASN A 2 3.66 29.79 -9.47
N ALA A 3 4.26 28.90 -8.69
CA ALA A 3 3.54 28.04 -7.75
C ALA A 3 4.32 27.88 -6.45
N VAL A 4 3.60 27.69 -5.34
CA VAL A 4 4.15 27.30 -4.03
C VAL A 4 3.62 25.92 -3.70
N VAL A 5 4.50 25.02 -3.28
CA VAL A 5 4.15 23.65 -2.90
C VAL A 5 4.28 23.51 -1.39
N ALA A 6 3.22 23.03 -0.75
CA ALA A 6 3.21 22.64 0.66
C ALA A 6 2.60 21.24 0.78
N SER A 7 3.11 20.43 1.70
CA SER A 7 2.64 19.06 1.93
C SER A 7 2.71 18.71 3.41
N SER A 8 1.68 18.03 3.90
CA SER A 8 1.65 17.38 5.22
C SER A 8 1.97 15.88 5.16
N VAL A 9 2.15 15.33 3.95
CA VAL A 9 2.55 13.92 3.78
C VAL A 9 4.02 13.79 4.20
N PRO A 10 4.37 12.91 5.15
CA PRO A 10 5.75 12.76 5.58
C PRO A 10 6.62 12.29 4.40
N LEU A 11 7.57 13.14 4.00
CA LEU A 11 8.40 12.93 2.82
C LEU A 11 9.12 11.59 2.91
N GLY A 12 8.80 10.65 2.02
CA GLY A 12 9.37 9.29 1.97
C GLY A 12 8.89 8.34 3.09
N GLY A 13 7.83 8.68 3.82
CA GLY A 13 7.30 7.85 4.91
C GLY A 13 6.63 6.54 4.47
N GLY A 14 6.67 6.22 3.17
CA GLY A 14 5.88 5.11 2.60
C GLY A 14 4.39 5.44 2.42
N LEU A 15 4.03 6.74 2.45
CA LEU A 15 2.66 7.25 2.27
C LEU A 15 2.52 8.07 0.97
N SER A 16 3.31 7.73 -0.05
CA SER A 16 3.13 8.22 -1.43
C SER A 16 3.24 9.73 -1.61
N SER A 17 4.22 10.38 -0.96
CA SER A 17 4.44 11.83 -1.08
C SER A 17 4.79 12.28 -2.50
N SER A 18 5.48 11.45 -3.30
CA SER A 18 5.79 11.74 -4.72
C SER A 18 4.51 11.71 -5.57
N ALA A 19 3.73 10.64 -5.49
CA ALA A 19 2.45 10.54 -6.19
C ALA A 19 1.48 11.68 -5.84
N ALA A 20 1.40 12.08 -4.57
CA ALA A 20 0.59 13.23 -4.18
C ALA A 20 1.05 14.54 -4.87
N LEU A 21 2.36 14.76 -4.97
CA LEU A 21 2.94 15.90 -5.68
C LEU A 21 2.70 15.83 -7.19
N GLU A 22 2.91 14.66 -7.81
CA GLU A 22 2.67 14.44 -9.23
C GLU A 22 1.22 14.73 -9.60
N VAL A 23 0.26 14.16 -8.86
CA VAL A 23 -1.18 14.30 -9.14
C VAL A 23 -1.67 15.72 -8.83
N ALA A 24 -1.16 16.37 -7.78
CA ALA A 24 -1.44 17.77 -7.51
C ALA A 24 -0.90 18.68 -8.62
N THR A 25 0.32 18.42 -9.10
CA THR A 25 0.92 19.15 -10.21
C THR A 25 0.12 18.96 -11.49
N TYR A 26 -0.28 17.73 -11.81
CA TYR A 26 -1.12 17.45 -12.97
C TYR A 26 -2.45 18.22 -12.88
N SER A 27 -3.13 18.16 -11.73
CA SER A 27 -4.40 18.86 -11.53
C SER A 27 -4.27 20.39 -11.63
N PHE A 28 -3.14 20.93 -11.17
CA PHE A 28 -2.81 22.35 -11.37
C PHE A 28 -2.59 22.69 -12.86
N LEU A 29 -1.91 21.82 -13.62
CA LEU A 29 -1.71 22.01 -15.06
C LEU A 29 -3.02 21.93 -15.85
N GLU A 30 -3.92 21.02 -15.49
CA GLU A 30 -5.27 20.95 -16.08
C GLU A 30 -6.01 22.27 -15.89
N ALA A 31 -6.01 22.81 -14.67
CA ALA A 31 -6.67 24.08 -14.36
C ALA A 31 -6.02 25.27 -15.11
N LEU A 32 -4.68 25.29 -15.20
CA LEU A 32 -3.93 26.34 -15.88
C LEU A 32 -4.15 26.35 -17.39
N THR A 33 -4.18 25.17 -18.01
CA THR A 33 -4.29 25.00 -19.47
C THR A 33 -5.72 24.89 -19.97
N GLN A 34 -6.69 24.75 -19.06
CA GLN A 34 -8.10 24.45 -19.37
C GLN A 34 -8.27 23.19 -20.23
N SER A 35 -7.32 22.25 -20.09
CA SER A 35 -7.28 20.99 -20.83
C SER A 35 -7.31 19.83 -19.83
N PRO A 36 -8.49 19.45 -19.31
CA PRO A 36 -8.59 18.34 -18.37
C PRO A 36 -8.21 17.01 -19.03
N ALA A 37 -7.68 16.08 -18.24
CA ALA A 37 -7.55 14.70 -18.68
C ALA A 37 -8.92 14.12 -19.07
N GLN A 38 -8.93 13.18 -20.00
CA GLN A 38 -10.15 12.48 -20.41
C GLN A 38 -10.72 11.64 -19.27
N SER A 39 -9.87 11.21 -18.33
CA SER A 39 -10.27 10.48 -17.13
C SER A 39 -9.23 10.61 -16.02
N PRO A 40 -9.63 10.39 -14.75
CA PRO A 40 -8.68 10.26 -13.64
C PRO A 40 -7.61 9.17 -13.86
N ARG A 41 -7.94 8.13 -14.63
CA ARG A 41 -6.99 7.07 -15.02
C ARG A 41 -5.85 7.61 -15.88
N GLU A 42 -6.15 8.46 -16.86
CA GLU A 42 -5.13 9.05 -17.74
C GLU A 42 -4.16 9.91 -16.94
N LYS A 43 -4.69 10.75 -16.05
CA LYS A 43 -3.91 11.53 -15.08
C LYS A 43 -2.95 10.64 -14.31
N ALA A 44 -3.45 9.56 -13.71
CA ALA A 44 -2.62 8.67 -12.91
C ALA A 44 -1.52 7.96 -13.72
N LEU A 45 -1.81 7.56 -14.96
CA LEU A 45 -0.82 6.96 -15.87
C LEU A 45 0.28 7.95 -16.27
N ALA A 46 -0.08 9.22 -16.51
CA ALA A 46 0.90 10.26 -16.80
C ALA A 46 1.80 10.57 -15.60
N CYS A 47 1.23 10.62 -14.39
CA CYS A 47 1.99 10.78 -13.14
C CYS A 47 2.95 9.60 -12.92
N GLN A 48 2.48 8.35 -13.12
CA GLN A 48 3.35 7.17 -13.03
C GLN A 48 4.51 7.25 -14.03
N ARG A 49 4.23 7.70 -15.25
CA ARG A 49 5.26 7.88 -16.27
C ARG A 49 6.31 8.90 -15.82
N ALA A 50 5.91 9.99 -15.16
CA ALA A 50 6.84 10.95 -14.60
C ALA A 50 7.73 10.33 -13.50
N GLU A 51 7.16 9.51 -12.62
CA GLU A 51 7.91 8.79 -11.57
C GLU A 51 8.94 7.81 -12.19
N HIS A 52 8.59 7.16 -13.29
CA HIS A 52 9.51 6.26 -14.02
C HIS A 52 10.62 7.02 -14.74
N ASP A 53 10.28 8.10 -15.46
CA ASP A 53 11.21 8.78 -16.37
C ASP A 53 12.09 9.83 -15.67
N PHE A 54 11.59 10.46 -14.60
CA PHE A 54 12.28 11.57 -13.91
C PHE A 54 12.79 11.18 -12.53
N ALA A 55 12.00 10.45 -11.74
CA ALA A 55 12.46 9.94 -10.44
C ALA A 55 13.18 8.59 -10.54
N LEU A 56 13.17 7.96 -11.72
CA LEU A 56 13.81 6.67 -12.00
C LEU A 56 13.33 5.53 -11.09
N MET A 57 12.10 5.65 -10.58
CA MET A 57 11.51 4.67 -9.68
C MET A 57 10.46 3.85 -10.43
N PRO A 58 10.69 2.55 -10.69
CA PRO A 58 9.79 1.72 -11.50
C PRO A 58 8.56 1.25 -10.73
N CYS A 59 7.83 2.18 -10.11
CA CYS A 59 6.68 1.92 -9.25
C CYS A 59 5.50 1.26 -9.98
N GLY A 60 4.60 0.65 -9.22
CA GLY A 60 3.28 0.25 -9.69
C GLY A 60 2.37 1.46 -9.95
N ILE A 61 1.08 1.22 -10.13
CA ILE A 61 0.10 2.28 -10.48
C ILE A 61 -0.75 2.74 -9.29
N MET A 62 -0.68 2.03 -8.17
CA MET A 62 -1.56 2.16 -7.01
C MET A 62 -1.58 3.59 -6.45
N ASP A 63 -0.40 4.15 -6.20
CA ASP A 63 -0.24 5.44 -5.51
C ASP A 63 -0.90 6.57 -6.29
N GLN A 64 -0.59 6.68 -7.59
CA GLN A 64 -1.18 7.70 -8.47
C GLN A 64 -2.68 7.48 -8.66
N PHE A 65 -3.17 6.24 -8.69
CA PHE A 65 -4.60 5.94 -8.77
C PHE A 65 -5.35 6.42 -7.53
N VAL A 66 -4.88 6.06 -6.33
CA VAL A 66 -5.54 6.47 -5.08
C VAL A 66 -5.54 8.00 -4.96
N CYS A 67 -4.42 8.66 -5.26
CA CYS A 67 -4.36 10.12 -5.27
C CYS A 67 -5.32 10.77 -6.29
N SER A 68 -5.60 10.10 -7.41
CA SER A 68 -6.45 10.66 -8.47
C SER A 68 -7.94 10.32 -8.33
N MET A 69 -8.28 9.22 -7.67
CA MET A 69 -9.61 8.58 -7.75
C MET A 69 -10.26 8.28 -6.40
N ALA A 70 -9.57 8.48 -5.28
CA ALA A 70 -10.16 8.23 -3.98
C ALA A 70 -11.36 9.14 -3.72
N GLU A 71 -12.36 8.62 -3.01
CA GLU A 71 -13.49 9.38 -2.52
C GLU A 71 -13.55 9.28 -0.99
N ALA A 72 -13.91 10.38 -0.33
CA ALA A 72 -14.02 10.41 1.12
C ALA A 72 -14.97 9.31 1.63
N GLY A 73 -14.58 8.64 2.72
CA GLY A 73 -15.35 7.53 3.29
C GLY A 73 -15.31 6.23 2.49
N ASN A 74 -14.43 6.09 1.49
CA ASN A 74 -14.31 4.87 0.69
C ASN A 74 -12.88 4.32 0.65
N ILE A 75 -12.77 3.00 0.67
CA ILE A 75 -11.55 2.27 0.29
C ILE A 75 -11.63 2.00 -1.21
N LEU A 76 -10.55 2.23 -1.95
CA LEU A 76 -10.50 1.99 -3.39
C LEU A 76 -9.90 0.61 -3.69
N LEU A 77 -10.71 -0.31 -4.21
CA LEU A 77 -10.22 -1.56 -4.80
C LEU A 77 -9.78 -1.27 -6.24
N ILE A 78 -8.54 -1.61 -6.58
CA ILE A 78 -7.98 -1.44 -7.92
C ILE A 78 -7.61 -2.80 -8.49
N ASP A 79 -8.18 -3.16 -9.65
CA ASP A 79 -7.67 -4.26 -10.44
C ASP A 79 -6.53 -3.76 -11.34
N CYS A 80 -5.28 -4.00 -10.96
CA CYS A 80 -4.12 -3.50 -11.70
C CYS A 80 -3.92 -4.16 -13.08
N ARG A 81 -4.71 -5.17 -13.48
CA ARG A 81 -4.60 -5.81 -14.81
C ARG A 81 -5.38 -5.04 -15.87
N ASP A 82 -6.62 -4.69 -15.59
CA ASP A 82 -7.50 -3.92 -16.49
C ASP A 82 -7.73 -2.48 -16.04
N LEU A 83 -7.10 -2.11 -14.92
CA LEU A 83 -7.14 -0.82 -14.27
C LEU A 83 -8.53 -0.42 -13.76
N SER A 84 -9.48 -1.36 -13.64
CA SER A 84 -10.81 -1.08 -13.11
C SER A 84 -10.74 -0.74 -11.62
N CYS A 85 -11.72 0.03 -11.15
CA CYS A 85 -11.77 0.53 -9.79
C CYS A 85 -13.17 0.35 -9.20
N GLU A 86 -13.22 0.00 -7.91
CA GLU A 86 -14.45 -0.07 -7.14
C GLU A 86 -14.27 0.69 -5.83
N LEU A 87 -15.20 1.60 -5.52
CA LEU A 87 -15.29 2.27 -4.23
C LEU A 87 -16.05 1.37 -3.25
N VAL A 88 -15.39 1.01 -2.16
CA VAL A 88 -15.93 0.18 -1.09
C VAL A 88 -16.15 1.08 0.12
N PRO A 89 -17.41 1.34 0.53
CA PRO A 89 -17.68 2.22 1.66
C PRO A 89 -17.01 1.76 2.95
N PHE A 90 -16.37 2.70 3.65
CA PHE A 90 -15.78 2.53 4.98
C PHE A 90 -16.10 3.76 5.82
N THR A 91 -17.25 3.72 6.50
CA THR A 91 -17.83 4.84 7.27
C THR A 91 -18.16 4.39 8.69
N GLU A 92 -17.24 3.67 9.33
CA GLU A 92 -17.46 3.08 10.64
C GLU A 92 -16.90 3.97 11.76
N ASP A 93 -17.79 4.62 12.50
CA ASP A 93 -17.41 5.48 13.63
C ASP A 93 -16.78 4.71 14.80
N SER A 94 -17.07 3.41 14.89
CA SER A 94 -16.54 2.51 15.92
C SER A 94 -15.10 2.05 15.63
N LEU A 95 -14.56 2.33 14.44
CA LEU A 95 -13.23 1.89 14.01
C LEU A 95 -12.35 3.08 13.62
N ARG A 96 -11.04 2.90 13.74
CA ARG A 96 -10.03 3.86 13.27
C ARG A 96 -8.93 3.11 12.53
N VAL A 97 -8.33 3.81 11.57
CA VAL A 97 -7.10 3.40 10.92
C VAL A 97 -5.96 4.19 11.54
N VAL A 98 -5.04 3.51 12.21
CA VAL A 98 -3.85 4.13 12.79
C VAL A 98 -2.64 3.78 11.93
N VAL A 99 -2.04 4.81 11.33
CA VAL A 99 -0.77 4.71 10.63
C VAL A 99 0.35 5.03 11.61
N CYS A 100 1.32 4.13 11.74
CA CYS A 100 2.46 4.32 12.62
C CYS A 100 3.75 4.32 11.80
N ASN A 101 4.39 5.48 11.70
CA ASN A 101 5.69 5.64 11.06
C ASN A 101 6.79 5.21 12.03
N SER A 102 7.59 4.22 11.63
CA SER A 102 8.78 3.77 12.36
C SER A 102 9.85 4.85 12.51
N ASN A 103 9.80 5.87 11.66
CA ASN A 103 10.85 6.87 11.45
C ASN A 103 12.22 6.28 11.11
N VAL A 104 12.25 5.01 10.69
CA VAL A 104 13.44 4.35 10.19
C VAL A 104 13.30 4.17 8.69
N ARG A 105 14.41 4.46 8.01
CA ARG A 105 14.63 4.11 6.62
C ARG A 105 15.98 3.49 6.53
N HIS A 106 16.01 2.20 6.18
CA HIS A 106 17.25 1.60 5.77
C HIS A 106 17.66 2.25 4.46
N THR A 107 18.93 2.63 4.33
CA THR A 107 19.50 3.14 3.08
C THR A 107 19.47 2.00 2.06
N LEU A 108 18.32 1.85 1.41
CA LEU A 108 18.18 0.99 0.28
C LEU A 108 19.02 1.56 -0.85
N SER A 109 19.74 0.69 -1.55
CA SER A 109 20.47 1.06 -2.77
C SER A 109 19.53 1.46 -3.92
N GLY A 110 18.22 1.36 -3.70
CA GLY A 110 17.17 1.52 -4.71
C GLY A 110 17.02 0.28 -5.58
N SER A 111 17.83 -0.76 -5.35
CA SER A 111 17.87 -1.98 -6.17
C SER A 111 16.89 -3.07 -5.69
N GLU A 112 16.40 -2.96 -4.46
CA GLU A 112 15.64 -4.00 -3.76
C GLU A 112 14.23 -4.12 -4.36
N TYR A 113 13.58 -2.99 -4.63
CA TYR A 113 12.27 -2.98 -5.32
C TYR A 113 12.39 -3.51 -6.76
N PRO A 114 13.34 -3.02 -7.61
CA PRO A 114 13.62 -3.63 -8.92
C PRO A 114 13.94 -5.13 -8.85
N ALA A 115 14.68 -5.58 -7.84
CA ALA A 115 15.02 -6.99 -7.66
C ALA A 115 13.76 -7.83 -7.40
N ARG A 116 12.85 -7.38 -6.51
CA ARG A 116 11.56 -8.07 -6.28
C ARG A 116 10.73 -8.15 -7.55
N ARG A 117 10.72 -7.09 -8.36
CA ARG A 117 10.04 -7.08 -9.65
C ARG A 117 10.66 -8.09 -10.62
N ALA A 118 11.99 -8.17 -10.68
CA ALA A 118 12.70 -9.14 -11.51
C ALA A 118 12.42 -10.59 -11.09
N ASP A 119 12.40 -10.88 -9.79
CA ASP A 119 12.06 -12.20 -9.25
C ASP A 119 10.65 -12.63 -9.69
N CYS A 120 9.68 -11.73 -9.59
CA CYS A 120 8.29 -11.98 -10.01
C CYS A 120 8.16 -12.23 -11.51
N PHE A 121 8.91 -11.51 -12.35
CA PHE A 121 8.93 -11.77 -13.80
C PHE A 121 9.60 -13.09 -14.14
N ALA A 122 10.70 -13.44 -13.47
CA ALA A 122 11.36 -14.72 -13.64
C ALA A 122 10.42 -15.87 -13.29
N ALA A 123 9.69 -15.76 -12.17
CA ALA A 123 8.68 -16.74 -11.80
C ALA A 123 7.57 -16.85 -12.85
N ALA A 124 6.95 -15.74 -13.25
CA ALA A 124 5.86 -15.75 -14.25
C ALA A 124 6.30 -16.38 -15.58
N LYS A 125 7.54 -16.11 -16.02
CA LYS A 125 8.12 -16.69 -17.24
C LYS A 125 8.24 -18.22 -17.14
N VAL A 126 8.75 -18.75 -16.04
CA VAL A 126 8.85 -20.21 -15.82
C VAL A 126 7.48 -20.87 -15.78
N LEU A 127 6.49 -20.20 -15.19
CA LEU A 127 5.10 -20.68 -15.12
C LEU A 127 4.32 -20.54 -16.45
N GLY A 128 4.93 -19.97 -17.49
CA GLY A 128 4.27 -19.74 -18.77
C GLY A 128 3.10 -18.75 -18.71
N LYS A 129 3.13 -17.79 -17.78
CA LYS A 129 2.05 -16.81 -17.57
C LYS A 129 2.51 -15.41 -17.99
N LYS A 130 1.57 -14.55 -18.40
CA LYS A 130 1.90 -13.13 -18.71
C LYS A 130 2.27 -12.37 -17.44
N SER A 131 1.66 -12.72 -16.32
CA SER A 131 1.96 -12.17 -15.00
C SER A 131 1.54 -13.15 -13.91
N LEU A 132 2.00 -12.94 -12.68
CA LEU A 132 1.58 -13.76 -11.53
C LEU A 132 0.08 -13.62 -11.19
N ARG A 133 -0.62 -12.65 -11.77
CA ARG A 133 -2.09 -12.56 -11.67
C ARG A 133 -2.82 -13.72 -12.33
N GLU A 134 -2.19 -14.40 -13.30
CA GLU A 134 -2.74 -15.57 -13.99
C GLU A 134 -2.23 -16.90 -13.40
N ALA A 135 -1.39 -16.82 -12.37
CA ALA A 135 -0.82 -17.98 -11.70
C ALA A 135 -1.69 -18.40 -10.51
N THR A 136 -1.67 -19.69 -10.22
CA THR A 136 -2.30 -20.33 -9.07
C THR A 136 -1.23 -20.97 -8.18
N MET A 137 -1.61 -21.37 -6.96
CA MET A 137 -0.70 -22.13 -6.09
C MET A 137 -0.31 -23.49 -6.70
N ASP A 138 -1.22 -24.11 -7.45
CA ASP A 138 -0.96 -25.37 -8.16
C ASP A 138 0.04 -25.18 -9.30
N ASP A 139 -0.04 -24.07 -10.04
CA ASP A 139 0.98 -23.72 -11.05
C ASP A 139 2.38 -23.68 -10.40
N ILE A 140 2.51 -23.07 -9.22
CA ILE A 140 3.79 -23.01 -8.48
C ILE A 140 4.24 -24.42 -8.04
N GLN A 141 3.33 -25.21 -7.46
CA GLN A 141 3.65 -26.56 -6.99
C GLN A 141 4.12 -27.49 -8.11
N ASN A 142 3.50 -27.38 -9.28
CA ASN A 142 3.86 -28.19 -10.45
C ASN A 142 5.21 -27.80 -11.09
N HIS A 143 5.78 -26.65 -10.73
CA HIS A 143 7.02 -26.12 -11.30
C HIS A 143 8.13 -25.91 -10.26
N LEU A 144 8.02 -26.51 -9.06
CA LEU A 144 9.02 -26.32 -7.98
C LEU A 144 10.45 -26.65 -8.43
N ALA A 145 10.64 -27.71 -9.23
CA ALA A 145 11.97 -28.10 -9.73
C ALA A 145 12.58 -27.10 -10.73
N SER A 146 11.75 -26.23 -11.34
CA SER A 146 12.16 -25.25 -12.35
C SER A 146 12.31 -23.83 -11.80
N LEU A 147 11.92 -23.61 -10.54
CA LEU A 147 12.00 -22.33 -9.86
C LEU A 147 13.14 -22.35 -8.83
N THR A 148 13.65 -21.17 -8.47
CA THR A 148 14.58 -21.05 -7.33
C THR A 148 13.77 -20.83 -6.05
N ASP A 149 14.36 -21.12 -4.89
CA ASP A 149 13.69 -20.86 -3.60
C ASP A 149 13.20 -19.42 -3.47
N VAL A 150 13.97 -18.46 -3.98
CA VAL A 150 13.60 -17.04 -3.98
C VAL A 150 12.36 -16.82 -4.86
N THR A 151 12.37 -17.27 -6.12
CA THR A 151 11.24 -17.03 -7.02
C THR A 151 9.98 -17.79 -6.60
N ILE A 152 10.12 -18.96 -5.95
CA ILE A 152 9.01 -19.67 -5.30
C ILE A 152 8.39 -18.78 -4.22
N ARG A 153 9.18 -18.28 -3.27
CA ARG A 153 8.67 -17.44 -2.17
C ARG A 153 8.02 -16.15 -2.69
N ARG A 154 8.64 -15.45 -3.65
CA ARG A 154 8.05 -14.25 -4.25
C ARG A 154 6.73 -14.55 -4.96
N ALA A 155 6.67 -15.64 -5.73
CA ALA A 155 5.44 -16.02 -6.42
C ALA A 155 4.32 -16.39 -5.42
N ARG A 156 4.64 -17.15 -4.37
CA ARG A 156 3.68 -17.51 -3.31
C ARG A 156 3.11 -16.27 -2.63
N HIS A 157 3.96 -15.32 -2.25
CA HIS A 157 3.48 -14.05 -1.70
C HIS A 157 2.49 -13.39 -2.67
N VAL A 158 2.90 -13.13 -3.91
CA VAL A 158 2.07 -12.37 -4.86
C VAL A 158 0.75 -13.08 -5.16
N VAL A 159 0.77 -14.38 -5.43
CA VAL A 159 -0.45 -15.15 -5.72
C VAL A 159 -1.39 -15.15 -4.53
N THR A 160 -0.89 -15.40 -3.33
CA THR A 160 -1.73 -15.43 -2.12
C THR A 160 -2.20 -14.05 -1.68
N GLU A 161 -1.40 -13.00 -1.90
CA GLU A 161 -1.76 -11.62 -1.57
C GLU A 161 -2.87 -11.10 -2.50
N ILE A 162 -2.89 -11.51 -3.77
CA ILE A 162 -4.00 -11.23 -4.70
C ILE A 162 -5.29 -11.85 -4.18
N THR A 163 -5.27 -13.13 -3.82
CA THR A 163 -6.45 -13.82 -3.25
C THR A 163 -6.89 -13.17 -1.94
N ARG A 164 -5.95 -12.89 -1.04
CA ARG A 164 -6.19 -12.25 0.25
C ARG A 164 -6.82 -10.87 0.11
N THR A 165 -6.43 -10.10 -0.90
CA THR A 165 -7.02 -8.79 -1.18
C THR A 165 -8.50 -8.92 -1.59
N GLN A 166 -8.82 -9.91 -2.43
CA GLN A 166 -10.21 -10.19 -2.82
C GLN A 166 -11.06 -10.63 -1.61
N GLU A 167 -10.51 -11.50 -0.76
CA GLU A 167 -11.16 -11.93 0.48
C GLU A 167 -11.35 -10.76 1.46
N ALA A 168 -10.36 -9.87 1.57
CA ALA A 168 -10.42 -8.69 2.43
C ALA A 168 -11.53 -7.73 1.97
N VAL A 169 -11.65 -7.48 0.66
CA VAL A 169 -12.76 -6.67 0.13
C VAL A 169 -14.11 -7.35 0.38
N ALA A 170 -14.21 -8.66 0.21
CA ALA A 170 -15.43 -9.38 0.53
C ALA A 170 -15.79 -9.27 2.02
N ALA A 171 -14.80 -9.30 2.92
CA ALA A 171 -14.99 -9.07 4.35
C ALA A 171 -15.44 -7.63 4.65
N LEU A 172 -14.82 -6.62 4.04
CA LEU A 172 -15.23 -5.21 4.16
C LEU A 172 -16.69 -5.01 3.74
N LYS A 173 -17.10 -5.56 2.59
CA LYS A 173 -18.48 -5.47 2.08
C LYS A 173 -19.50 -6.09 3.02
N ARG A 174 -19.11 -7.13 3.77
CA ARG A 174 -19.94 -7.77 4.81
C ARG A 174 -19.78 -7.16 6.20
N ARG A 175 -18.97 -6.10 6.34
CA ARG A 175 -18.59 -5.48 7.62
C ARG A 175 -17.95 -6.47 8.61
N ASP A 176 -17.29 -7.51 8.11
CA ASP A 176 -16.55 -8.48 8.90
C ASP A 176 -15.11 -7.98 9.12
N TYR A 177 -14.98 -6.98 10.00
CA TYR A 177 -13.72 -6.32 10.25
C TYR A 177 -12.71 -7.19 11.02
N LYS A 178 -13.18 -8.21 11.73
CA LYS A 178 -12.32 -9.21 12.37
C LYS A 178 -11.60 -10.05 11.32
N THR A 179 -12.32 -10.54 10.31
CA THR A 179 -11.70 -11.23 9.19
C THR A 179 -10.79 -10.30 8.39
N PHE A 180 -11.21 -9.06 8.12
CA PHE A 180 -10.35 -8.08 7.45
C PHE A 180 -9.03 -7.85 8.19
N GLY A 181 -9.09 -7.61 9.50
CA GLY A 181 -7.90 -7.42 10.32
C GLY A 181 -6.99 -8.66 10.38
N LYS A 182 -7.57 -9.86 10.50
CA LYS A 182 -6.82 -11.12 10.39
C LYS A 182 -6.07 -11.21 9.05
N LEU A 183 -6.73 -10.88 7.95
CA LEU A 183 -6.11 -10.88 6.62
C LEU A 183 -5.00 -9.82 6.52
N MET A 184 -5.13 -8.66 7.17
CA MET A 184 -4.01 -7.69 7.25
C MET A 184 -2.78 -8.33 7.92
N THR A 185 -2.95 -9.00 9.05
CA THR A 185 -1.85 -9.66 9.75
C THR A 185 -1.23 -10.80 8.94
N GLU A 186 -2.04 -11.60 8.24
CA GLU A 186 -1.52 -12.63 7.35
C GLU A 186 -0.73 -12.04 6.15
N SER A 187 -1.17 -10.89 5.63
CA SER A 187 -0.41 -10.13 4.63
C SER A 187 0.96 -9.70 5.19
N HIS A 188 1.02 -9.17 6.42
CA HIS A 188 2.30 -8.81 7.04
C HIS A 188 3.24 -10.01 7.16
N ASN A 189 2.74 -11.15 7.63
CA ASN A 189 3.53 -12.37 7.75
C ASN A 189 4.05 -12.83 6.39
N SER A 190 3.25 -12.70 5.33
CA SER A 190 3.68 -13.01 3.97
C SER A 190 4.74 -12.02 3.47
N LEU A 191 4.57 -10.72 3.70
CA LEU A 191 5.57 -9.70 3.35
C LEU A 191 6.90 -9.89 4.07
N ARG A 192 6.86 -10.33 5.33
CA ARG A 192 8.06 -10.63 6.14
C ARG A 192 8.74 -11.91 5.67
N ASN A 193 7.99 -13.01 5.56
CA ASN A 193 8.58 -14.35 5.40
C ASN A 193 8.73 -14.77 3.93
N GLU A 194 7.77 -14.44 3.08
CA GLU A 194 7.71 -14.88 1.69
C GLU A 194 8.22 -13.78 0.73
N TYR A 195 7.90 -12.52 0.99
CA TYR A 195 8.39 -11.41 0.15
C TYR A 195 9.68 -10.78 0.66
N GLU A 196 10.01 -10.96 1.95
CA GLU A 196 11.21 -10.45 2.59
C GLU A 196 11.42 -8.94 2.35
N VAL A 197 10.37 -8.15 2.58
CA VAL A 197 10.40 -6.67 2.48
C VAL A 197 10.07 -5.97 3.81
N SER A 198 9.84 -6.71 4.89
CA SER A 198 9.74 -6.12 6.22
C SER A 198 11.14 -5.79 6.80
N CYS A 199 11.18 -5.29 8.03
CA CYS A 199 12.40 -5.09 8.80
C CYS A 199 12.08 -5.19 10.31
N PRO A 200 13.09 -5.33 11.19
CA PRO A 200 12.86 -5.48 12.62
C PRO A 200 11.98 -4.38 13.23
N GLU A 201 12.10 -3.15 12.73
CA GLU A 201 11.30 -2.02 13.20
C GLU A 201 9.82 -2.18 12.84
N LEU A 202 9.51 -2.56 11.61
CA LEU A 202 8.13 -2.79 11.18
C LEU A 202 7.52 -3.98 11.91
N ASP A 203 8.29 -5.05 12.09
CA ASP A 203 7.85 -6.25 12.79
C ASP A 203 7.54 -5.95 14.27
N ALA A 204 8.41 -5.19 14.95
CA ALA A 204 8.19 -4.75 16.33
C ALA A 204 6.95 -3.87 16.48
N LEU A 205 6.71 -2.95 15.53
CA LEU A 205 5.50 -2.13 15.52
C LEU A 205 4.22 -2.96 15.34
N VAL A 206 4.24 -3.95 14.44
CA VAL A 206 3.09 -4.84 14.23
C VAL A 206 2.85 -5.73 15.46
N GLU A 207 3.90 -6.32 16.03
CA GLU A 207 3.80 -7.15 17.24
C GLU A 207 3.23 -6.34 18.41
N ALA A 208 3.74 -5.12 18.64
CA ALA A 208 3.24 -4.25 19.69
C ALA A 208 1.77 -3.87 19.50
N ALA A 209 1.36 -3.61 18.25
CA ALA A 209 -0.03 -3.30 17.93
C ALA A 209 -0.96 -4.50 18.19
N LEU A 210 -0.57 -5.70 17.74
CA LEU A 210 -1.39 -6.91 17.89
C LEU A 210 -1.56 -7.36 19.35
N GLY A 211 -0.68 -6.91 20.26
CA GLY A 211 -0.80 -7.15 21.69
C GLY A 211 -1.89 -6.34 22.40
N VAL A 212 -2.60 -5.44 21.70
CA VAL A 212 -3.55 -4.50 22.31
C VAL A 212 -5.00 -4.96 22.09
N PRO A 213 -5.79 -5.14 23.17
CA PRO A 213 -7.23 -5.42 23.04
C PRO A 213 -7.96 -4.35 22.21
N GLY A 214 -8.77 -4.79 21.25
CA GLY A 214 -9.50 -3.93 20.31
C GLY A 214 -8.72 -3.64 19.01
N VAL A 215 -7.45 -4.06 18.88
CA VAL A 215 -6.79 -4.13 17.58
C VAL A 215 -7.30 -5.34 16.81
N LEU A 216 -7.80 -5.11 15.59
CA LEU A 216 -8.34 -6.16 14.72
C LEU A 216 -7.26 -6.75 13.82
N GLY A 217 -6.26 -5.94 13.44
CA GLY A 217 -5.16 -6.35 12.59
C GLY A 217 -4.15 -5.23 12.35
N SER A 218 -2.92 -5.60 12.02
CA SER A 218 -1.85 -4.67 11.71
C SER A 218 -0.87 -5.26 10.70
N ARG A 219 -0.31 -4.41 9.84
CA ARG A 219 0.70 -4.78 8.85
C ARG A 219 1.59 -3.61 8.47
N MET A 220 2.78 -3.89 7.95
CA MET A 220 3.53 -2.89 7.19
C MET A 220 2.74 -2.38 5.97
N THR A 221 2.99 -1.16 5.53
CA THR A 221 2.38 -0.59 4.32
C THR A 221 3.42 0.14 3.46
N GLY A 222 3.13 0.26 2.16
CA GLY A 222 4.08 0.78 1.17
C GLY A 222 5.16 -0.24 0.79
N GLY A 223 6.31 0.26 0.33
CA GLY A 223 7.39 -0.56 -0.26
C GLY A 223 8.21 -1.40 0.72
N GLY A 224 8.10 -1.15 2.03
CA GLY A 224 8.83 -1.87 3.07
C GLY A 224 10.22 -1.32 3.38
N PHE A 225 11.02 -2.13 4.10
CA PHE A 225 12.36 -1.81 4.58
C PHE A 225 12.44 -0.54 5.45
N GLY A 226 11.36 -0.29 6.20
CA GLY A 226 11.13 0.92 6.97
C GLY A 226 9.80 1.58 6.58
N GLY A 227 9.61 2.83 6.99
CA GLY A 227 8.37 3.56 6.74
C GLY A 227 7.28 3.20 7.76
N CYS A 228 6.06 2.96 7.29
CA CYS A 228 4.88 2.86 8.16
C CYS A 228 4.29 1.45 8.30
N THR A 229 3.60 1.23 9.42
CA THR A 229 2.57 0.20 9.56
C THR A 229 1.18 0.85 9.51
N VAL A 230 0.17 0.05 9.19
CA VAL A 230 -1.24 0.42 9.22
C VAL A 230 -2.01 -0.58 10.07
N THR A 231 -2.79 -0.07 11.02
CA THR A 231 -3.51 -0.85 12.03
C THR A 231 -4.98 -0.52 11.99
N LEU A 232 -5.84 -1.53 11.93
CA LEU A 232 -7.28 -1.40 12.13
C LEU A 232 -7.59 -1.66 13.61
N VAL A 233 -8.20 -0.69 14.28
CA VAL A 233 -8.43 -0.72 15.72
C VAL A 233 -9.80 -0.14 16.07
N GLU A 234 -10.42 -0.64 17.12
CA GLU A 234 -11.61 -0.05 17.73
C GLU A 234 -11.30 1.38 18.22
N ALA A 235 -12.22 2.31 17.98
CA ALA A 235 -12.02 3.73 18.27
C ALA A 235 -11.66 3.99 19.75
N GLY A 236 -12.24 3.21 20.67
CA GLY A 236 -11.95 3.28 22.11
C GLY A 236 -10.57 2.73 22.52
N SER A 237 -9.87 2.01 21.65
CA SER A 237 -8.57 1.39 21.94
C SER A 237 -7.38 2.13 21.34
N VAL A 238 -7.60 3.28 20.68
CA VAL A 238 -6.52 4.06 20.04
C VAL A 238 -5.47 4.52 21.05
N ASP A 239 -5.87 5.06 22.20
CA ASP A 239 -4.90 5.55 23.21
C ASP A 239 -4.09 4.41 23.84
N ALA A 240 -4.72 3.25 24.04
CA ALA A 240 -4.03 2.04 24.50
C ALA A 240 -3.01 1.55 23.46
N LEU A 241 -3.39 1.57 22.18
CA LEU A 241 -2.49 1.23 21.07
C LEU A 241 -1.27 2.16 21.02
N LEU A 242 -1.49 3.47 21.00
CA LEU A 242 -0.42 4.47 20.94
C LEU A 242 0.53 4.35 22.14
N SER A 243 -0.02 4.15 23.33
CA SER A 243 0.76 3.97 24.56
C SER A 243 1.61 2.69 24.50
N ARG A 244 1.02 1.57 24.08
CA ARG A 244 1.71 0.28 23.98
C ARG A 244 2.84 0.32 22.97
N VAL A 245 2.61 0.91 21.79
CA VAL A 245 3.65 1.03 20.76
C VAL A 245 4.81 1.89 21.26
N LYS A 246 4.54 3.02 21.93
CA LYS A 246 5.60 3.87 22.51
C LYS A 246 6.41 3.16 23.59
N GLU A 247 5.79 2.25 24.35
CA GLU A 247 6.47 1.48 25.39
C GLU A 247 7.36 0.37 24.80
N GLN A 248 6.87 -0.35 23.79
CA GLN A 248 7.57 -1.53 23.26
C GLN A 248 8.56 -1.24 22.15
N TYR A 249 8.30 -0.22 21.34
CA TYR A 249 9.17 0.14 20.23
C TYR A 249 10.30 1.04 20.72
N SER A 250 11.55 0.60 20.56
CA SER A 250 12.73 1.33 21.02
C SER A 250 13.01 2.61 20.22
N GLY A 251 12.42 2.75 19.03
CA GLY A 251 12.53 3.96 18.21
C GLY A 251 11.60 5.08 18.68
N GLN A 252 11.44 6.10 17.85
CA GLN A 252 10.53 7.21 18.09
C GLN A 252 9.42 7.17 17.04
N PRO A 253 8.27 6.54 17.31
CA PRO A 253 7.21 6.38 16.32
C PRO A 253 6.40 7.68 16.16
N THR A 254 5.95 7.98 14.94
CA THR A 254 4.97 9.03 14.67
C THR A 254 3.63 8.40 14.28
N PHE A 255 2.54 8.86 14.89
CA PHE A 255 1.21 8.31 14.68
C PHE A 255 0.33 9.27 13.88
N TYR A 256 -0.48 8.70 12.99
CA TYR A 256 -1.55 9.39 12.29
C TYR A 256 -2.83 8.58 12.43
N VAL A 257 -3.87 9.18 13.00
CA VAL A 257 -5.22 8.59 13.01
C VAL A 257 -5.93 9.07 11.75
N ALA A 258 -6.14 8.16 10.81
CA ALA A 258 -6.64 8.47 9.49
C ALA A 258 -8.08 7.97 9.31
N ALA A 259 -8.82 8.68 8.45
CA ALA A 259 -10.05 8.24 7.84
C ALA A 259 -9.88 8.28 6.31
N PRO A 260 -10.61 7.47 5.54
CA PRO A 260 -10.54 7.55 4.08
C PRO A 260 -10.94 8.96 3.59
N ALA A 261 -10.03 9.60 2.86
CA ALA A 261 -10.18 10.96 2.34
C ALA A 261 -10.38 10.95 0.82
N GLY A 262 -10.84 12.08 0.28
CA GLY A 262 -10.93 12.26 -1.17
C GLY A 262 -9.57 12.41 -1.83
N GLY A 263 -9.52 12.11 -3.13
CA GLY A 263 -8.36 12.33 -4.00
C GLY A 263 -8.20 13.80 -4.38
N ALA A 264 -7.46 14.04 -5.46
CA ALA A 264 -7.15 15.39 -5.92
C ALA A 264 -8.41 16.18 -6.32
N TYR A 265 -8.45 17.44 -5.90
CA TYR A 265 -9.52 18.38 -6.18
C TYR A 265 -8.95 19.78 -6.41
N THR A 266 -9.72 20.63 -7.09
CA THR A 266 -9.36 22.03 -7.37
C THR A 266 -10.29 22.96 -6.62
N ILE A 267 -9.73 23.97 -5.96
CA ILE A 267 -10.48 25.09 -5.41
C ILE A 267 -10.19 26.31 -6.28
N THR A 268 -11.25 26.91 -6.83
CA THR A 268 -11.17 28.19 -7.55
C THR A 268 -11.85 29.25 -6.71
N PHE A 269 -11.17 30.38 -6.49
CA PHE A 269 -11.69 31.55 -5.76
C PHE A 269 -12.22 32.62 -6.70
#